data_AF-C7H587-F1
#
_entry.id   AF-C7H587-F1
#
_cell.length_a   1.000
_cell.length_b   1.000
_cell.length_c   1.000
_cell.angle_alpha   90.00
_cell.angle_beta   90.00
_cell.angle_gamma   90.00
#
_symmetry.space_group_name_H-M   'P 1'
#
loop_
_entity.id
_entity.type
_entity.pdbx_description
1 polymer ?
#
loop_
_entity_poly.entity_id
_entity_poly.type
_entity_poly.pdbx_seq_one_letter_code
_entity_poly.pdbx_strand_id
1 'polypeptide(L)'
;MRYGKPSYILVAGYVNRGEAEEHAVVREVREETGLEVEHLRFNRTKFFEPSNTLMCNFTAFVRTAKALHINHEVDRCKWFTPQEARENIRPNSLAAEFLNAYLDEVGNKPMEM
;
A
#
# COMPACT_ATOMS: atom_id res chain seq x y z
N MET A 1 22.96 3.22 18.83
CA MET A 1 21.94 2.17 18.70
C MET A 1 20.57 2.84 18.57
N ARG A 2 19.93 2.80 17.39
CA ARG A 2 18.55 3.28 17.25
C ARG A 2 17.63 2.09 17.51
N TYR A 3 16.95 2.08 18.66
CA TYR A 3 15.78 1.23 18.85
C TYR A 3 14.69 1.77 17.91
N GLY A 4 14.66 1.27 16.67
CA GLY A 4 13.61 1.59 15.72
C GLY A 4 12.31 0.97 16.20
N LYS A 5 11.29 1.78 16.49
CA LYS A 5 9.93 1.25 16.61
C LYS A 5 9.61 0.45 15.33
N PRO A 6 8.85 -0.66 15.43
CA PRO A 6 8.34 -1.33 14.24
C PRO A 6 7.62 -0.29 13.36
N SER A 7 8.01 -0.19 12.10
CA SER A 7 7.41 0.72 11.12
C SER A 7 6.66 -0.09 10.07
N TYR A 8 5.57 0.45 9.56
CA TYR A 8 4.77 -0.20 8.53
C TYR A 8 5.23 0.21 7.13
N ILE A 9 4.96 -0.64 6.15
CA ILE A 9 5.07 -0.35 4.72
C ILE A 9 3.72 -0.65 4.05
N LEU A 10 3.60 -0.31 2.77
CA LEU A 10 2.46 -0.70 1.95
C LEU A 10 2.66 -2.14 1.46
N VAL A 11 1.55 -2.83 1.14
CA VAL A 11 1.55 -4.12 0.41
C VAL A 11 2.26 -3.92 -0.93
N ALA A 12 3.17 -4.82 -1.29
CA ALA A 12 3.94 -4.72 -2.51
C ALA A 12 4.50 -6.08 -2.93
N GLY A 13 4.35 -6.41 -4.22
CA GLY A 13 4.94 -7.61 -4.79
C GLY A 13 5.23 -7.48 -6.27
N TYR A 14 5.78 -8.54 -6.84
CA TYR A 14 6.20 -8.55 -8.24
C TYR A 14 5.04 -8.91 -9.17
N VAL A 15 5.04 -8.29 -10.35
CA VAL A 15 4.16 -8.69 -11.44
C VAL A 15 4.71 -9.96 -12.08
N ASN A 16 3.88 -11.00 -12.17
CA ASN A 16 4.26 -12.26 -12.81
C ASN A 16 4.28 -12.14 -14.34
N ARG A 17 4.99 -13.06 -15.01
CA ARG A 17 5.00 -13.12 -16.47
C ARG A 17 3.59 -13.35 -17.01
N GLY A 18 3.10 -12.42 -17.84
CA GLY A 18 1.76 -12.48 -18.42
C GLY A 18 0.63 -11.98 -17.51
N GLU A 19 0.98 -11.47 -16.32
CA GLU A 19 0.05 -10.84 -15.39
C GLU A 19 -0.06 -9.33 -15.68
N ALA A 20 -1.28 -8.79 -15.62
CA ALA A 20 -1.50 -7.35 -15.64
C ALA A 20 -1.17 -6.75 -14.27
N GLU A 21 -0.70 -5.50 -14.22
CA GLU A 21 -0.33 -4.84 -12.96
C GLU A 21 -1.50 -4.80 -11.97
N GLU A 22 -2.72 -4.57 -12.47
CA GLU A 22 -3.94 -4.57 -11.66
C GLU A 22 -4.22 -5.94 -11.04
N HIS A 23 -3.99 -7.02 -11.80
CA HIS A 23 -4.16 -8.39 -11.28
C HIS A 23 -3.13 -8.71 -10.21
N ALA A 24 -1.89 -8.26 -10.38
CA ALA A 24 -0.85 -8.40 -9.37
C ALA A 24 -1.28 -7.69 -8.07
N VAL A 25 -1.81 -6.46 -8.12
CA VAL A 25 -2.31 -5.77 -6.92
C VAL A 25 -3.42 -6.55 -6.22
N VAL A 26 -4.40 -7.06 -6.96
CA VAL A 26 -5.51 -7.86 -6.39
C VAL A 26 -4.97 -9.13 -5.72
N ARG A 27 -4.02 -9.81 -6.36
CA ARG A 27 -3.39 -11.03 -5.85
C ARG A 27 -2.60 -10.75 -4.57
N GLU A 28 -1.66 -9.80 -4.60
CA GLU A 28 -0.79 -9.48 -3.45
C GLU A 28 -1.61 -9.02 -2.25
N VAL A 29 -2.61 -8.16 -2.45
CA VAL A 29 -3.50 -7.73 -1.35
C VAL A 29 -4.24 -8.91 -0.74
N ARG A 30 -4.73 -9.83 -1.57
CA ARG A 30 -5.43 -11.03 -1.09
C ARG A 30 -4.47 -12.00 -0.38
N GLU A 31 -3.28 -12.21 -0.90
CA GLU A 31 -2.27 -13.14 -0.34
C GLU A 31 -1.71 -12.64 0.99
N GLU A 32 -1.41 -11.34 1.11
CA GLU A 32 -0.80 -10.73 2.30
C GLU A 32 -1.81 -10.38 3.40
N THR A 33 -3.05 -10.06 3.03
CA THR A 33 -4.05 -9.53 4.00
C THR A 33 -5.37 -10.28 4.03
N GLY A 34 -5.68 -11.08 3.01
CA GLY A 34 -6.98 -11.74 2.85
C GLY A 34 -8.11 -10.79 2.40
N LEU A 35 -7.81 -9.52 2.10
CA LEU A 35 -8.81 -8.55 1.65
C LEU A 35 -9.18 -8.75 0.18
N GLU A 36 -10.45 -8.50 -0.13
CA GLU A 36 -10.97 -8.50 -1.50
C GLU A 36 -11.03 -7.06 -2.02
N VAL A 37 -10.25 -6.79 -3.07
CA VAL A 37 -10.25 -5.52 -3.79
C VAL A 37 -11.46 -5.45 -4.71
N GLU A 38 -12.24 -4.37 -4.60
CA GLU A 38 -13.43 -4.12 -5.41
C GLU A 38 -13.14 -3.16 -6.57
N HIS A 39 -12.29 -2.17 -6.34
CA HIS A 39 -11.88 -1.20 -7.36
C HIS A 39 -10.44 -0.74 -7.13
N LEU A 40 -9.77 -0.42 -8.23
CA LEU A 40 -8.39 0.05 -8.26
C LEU A 40 -8.31 1.40 -8.95
N ARG A 41 -7.42 2.24 -8.44
CA ARG A 41 -7.01 3.49 -9.11
C ARG A 41 -5.49 3.50 -9.23
N PHE A 42 -5.00 3.60 -10.46
CA PHE A 42 -3.59 3.87 -10.69
C PHE A 42 -3.24 5.28 -10.18
N ASN A 43 -2.14 5.39 -9.45
CA ASN A 43 -1.68 6.67 -8.91
C ASN A 43 -0.49 7.20 -9.71
N ARG A 44 0.62 6.46 -9.72
CA ARG A 44 1.90 6.89 -10.32
C ARG A 44 2.91 5.75 -10.36
N THR A 45 3.92 5.90 -11.21
CA THR A 45 5.11 5.05 -11.21
C THR A 45 6.30 5.76 -10.57
N LYS A 46 7.21 5.01 -9.96
CA LYS A 46 8.53 5.53 -9.57
C LYS A 46 9.60 4.45 -9.67
N PHE A 47 10.77 4.80 -10.19
CA PHE A 47 11.92 3.91 -10.17
C PHE A 47 12.48 3.79 -8.75
N PHE A 48 12.70 2.56 -8.30
CA PHE A 48 13.23 2.27 -6.98
C PHE A 48 14.64 1.69 -7.11
N GLU A 49 15.63 2.60 -6.98
CA GLU A 49 17.06 2.32 -7.13
C GLU A 49 17.55 1.09 -6.33
N PRO A 50 17.21 0.91 -5.04
CA PRO A 50 17.79 -0.17 -4.24
C PRO A 50 17.56 -1.58 -4.78
N SER A 51 16.47 -1.80 -5.52
CA SER A 51 16.17 -3.09 -6.16
C SER A 51 16.19 -3.03 -7.68
N ASN A 52 16.53 -1.88 -8.30
CA ASN A 52 16.53 -1.70 -9.75
C ASN A 52 15.17 -2.06 -10.39
N THR A 53 14.06 -1.67 -9.74
CA THR A 53 12.69 -2.02 -10.14
C THR A 53 11.84 -0.77 -10.40
N LEU A 54 10.92 -0.85 -11.35
CA LEU A 54 9.84 0.12 -11.48
C LEU A 54 8.72 -0.23 -10.51
N MET A 55 8.35 0.70 -9.64
CA MET A 55 7.23 0.56 -8.73
C MET A 55 6.00 1.22 -9.34
N CYS A 56 4.92 0.46 -9.51
CA CYS A 56 3.62 0.95 -9.96
C CYS A 56 2.68 1.04 -8.75
N ASN A 57 2.30 2.26 -8.37
CA ASN A 57 1.50 2.49 -7.18
C ASN A 57 0.01 2.59 -7.52
N PHE A 58 -0.81 1.85 -6.78
CA PHE A 58 -2.26 1.84 -6.91
C PHE A 58 -2.92 2.12 -5.56
N THR A 59 -4.08 2.76 -5.58
CA THR A 59 -5.02 2.76 -4.46
C THR A 59 -6.01 1.63 -4.67
N ALA A 60 -6.05 0.70 -3.72
CA ALA A 60 -7.01 -0.39 -3.68
C ALA A 60 -8.13 -0.09 -2.70
N PHE A 61 -9.36 -0.21 -3.17
CA PHE A 61 -10.56 -0.08 -2.35
C PHE A 61 -11.11 -1.48 -2.10
N VAL A 62 -11.34 -1.80 -0.83
CA VAL A 62 -11.75 -3.14 -0.41
C VAL A 62 -13.18 -3.13 0.10
N ARG A 63 -13.92 -4.21 -0.16
CA ARG A 63 -15.33 -4.33 0.18
C ARG A 63 -15.60 -4.28 1.69
N THR A 64 -14.67 -4.80 2.49
CA THR A 64 -14.84 -4.97 3.94
C THR A 64 -13.51 -4.87 4.68
N ALA A 65 -13.53 -4.30 5.88
CA ALA A 65 -12.37 -4.23 6.77
C ALA A 65 -12.15 -5.50 7.61
N LYS A 66 -13.03 -6.51 7.49
CA LYS A 66 -13.07 -7.67 8.41
C LYS A 66 -12.01 -8.75 8.15
N ALA A 67 -11.47 -8.83 6.93
CA ALA A 67 -10.52 -9.87 6.58
C ALA A 67 -9.09 -9.34 6.74
N LEU A 68 -8.49 -9.52 7.92
CA LEU A 68 -7.05 -9.36 8.11
C LEU A 68 -6.48 -10.73 8.46
N HIS A 69 -6.27 -11.55 7.43
CA HIS A 69 -5.55 -12.81 7.54
C HIS A 69 -4.17 -12.59 6.93
N ILE A 70 -3.16 -12.49 7.80
CA ILE A 70 -1.77 -12.31 7.37
C ILE A 70 -1.15 -13.68 7.08
N ASN A 71 -0.35 -13.74 6.02
CA ASN A 71 0.46 -14.91 5.70
C ASN A 71 1.76 -14.91 6.54
N HIS A 72 2.70 -15.78 6.20
CA HIS A 72 4.00 -15.88 6.89
C HIS A 72 5.00 -14.78 6.52
N GLU A 73 4.71 -13.97 5.49
CA GLU A 73 5.56 -12.87 5.02
C GLU A 73 5.23 -11.55 5.74
N VAL A 74 4.03 -11.44 6.32
CA VAL A 74 3.56 -10.24 7.03
C VAL A 74 3.47 -10.53 8.52
N ASP A 75 4.33 -9.87 9.31
CA ASP A 75 4.30 -9.99 10.77
C ASP A 75 3.03 -9.38 11.39
N ARG A 76 2.56 -8.26 10.82
CA ARG A 76 1.40 -7.48 11.31
C ARG A 76 0.74 -6.71 10.18
N CYS A 77 -0.60 -6.74 10.14
CA CYS A 77 -1.41 -5.83 9.32
C CYS A 77 -2.41 -5.11 10.24
N LYS A 78 -2.62 -3.82 10.01
CA LYS A 78 -3.51 -2.98 10.83
C LYS A 78 -4.18 -1.91 9.97
N TRP A 79 -5.47 -1.68 10.23
CA TRP A 79 -6.18 -0.51 9.75
C TRP A 79 -5.77 0.75 10.53
N PHE A 80 -5.46 1.81 9.79
CA PHE A 80 -5.10 3.11 10.34
C PHE A 80 -6.03 4.19 9.81
N THR A 81 -6.34 5.18 10.65
CA THR A 81 -6.81 6.47 10.16
C THR A 81 -5.73 7.15 9.32
N PRO A 82 -6.07 8.11 8.44
CA PRO A 82 -5.08 8.84 7.65
C PRO A 82 -3.95 9.48 8.47
N GLN A 83 -4.27 10.01 9.65
CA GLN A 83 -3.27 10.59 10.56
C GLN A 83 -2.35 9.50 11.13
N GLU A 84 -2.92 8.43 11.69
CA GLU A 84 -2.11 7.33 12.24
C GLU A 84 -1.23 6.69 11.17
N ALA A 85 -1.69 6.60 9.92
CA ALA A 85 -0.92 6.05 8.82
C ALA A 85 0.37 6.86 8.58
N ARG A 86 0.28 8.21 8.61
CA ARG A 86 1.46 9.09 8.50
C ARG A 86 2.44 8.91 9.65
N GLU A 87 1.93 8.66 10.85
CA GLU A 87 2.75 8.47 12.06
C GLU A 87 3.46 7.10 12.10
N ASN A 88 2.89 6.08 11.45
CA ASN A 88 3.35 4.69 11.55
C ASN A 88 4.09 4.17 10.29
N ILE A 89 3.96 4.83 9.14
CA ILE A 89 4.67 4.46 7.92
C ILE A 89 6.19 4.68 8.10
N ARG A 90 7.01 3.80 7.52
CA ARG A 90 8.48 3.92 7.56
C ARG A 90 8.92 5.28 7.01
N PRO A 91 9.56 6.15 7.82
CA PRO A 91 9.95 7.48 7.36
C PRO A 91 11.06 7.41 6.31
N ASN A 92 11.14 8.42 5.44
CA ASN A 92 12.11 8.54 4.35
C ASN A 92 12.14 7.29 3.44
N SER A 93 10.95 6.74 3.15
CA SER A 93 10.78 5.58 2.27
C SER A 93 9.86 5.89 1.11
N LEU A 94 9.96 5.09 0.04
CA LEU A 94 9.07 5.19 -1.10
C LEU A 94 7.60 4.93 -0.71
N ALA A 95 7.36 4.02 0.24
CA ALA A 95 6.03 3.76 0.78
C ALA A 95 5.42 5.01 1.45
N ALA A 96 6.22 5.76 2.21
CA ALA A 96 5.77 7.02 2.82
C ALA A 96 5.49 8.10 1.76
N GLU A 97 6.31 8.20 0.72
CA GLU A 97 6.08 9.12 -0.38
C GLU A 97 4.76 8.82 -1.11
N PHE A 98 4.49 7.56 -1.43
CA PHE A 98 3.24 7.15 -2.08
C PHE A 98 2.01 7.38 -1.18
N LEU A 99 2.10 7.04 0.10
CA LEU A 99 1.01 7.29 1.05
C LEU A 99 0.71 8.78 1.17
N ASN A 100 1.72 9.62 1.40
CA ASN A 100 1.54 11.05 1.58
C ASN A 100 0.95 11.70 0.33
N ALA A 101 1.46 11.33 -0.85
CA ALA A 101 0.95 11.84 -2.11
C ALA A 101 -0.54 11.53 -2.32
N TYR A 102 -0.97 10.31 -2.00
CA TYR A 102 -2.40 9.96 -2.06
C TYR A 102 -3.21 10.79 -1.05
N LEU A 103 -2.77 10.86 0.21
CA LEU A 103 -3.48 11.58 1.26
C LEU A 103 -3.58 13.09 0.98
N ASP A 104 -2.55 13.70 0.41
CA ASP A 104 -2.57 15.11 -0.01
C ASP A 104 -3.55 15.33 -1.17
N GLU A 105 -3.65 14.39 -2.12
CA GLU A 105 -4.63 14.46 -3.21
C GLU A 105 -6.08 14.36 -2.70
N VAL A 106 -6.39 13.42 -1.79
CA VAL A 106 -7.76 13.30 -1.25
C VAL A 106 -8.10 14.40 -0.24
N GLY A 107 -7.14 14.88 0.55
CA GLY A 107 -7.36 15.98 1.49
C GLY A 107 -7.62 17.33 0.82
N ASN A 108 -7.13 17.53 -0.40
CA ASN A 108 -7.35 18.74 -1.20
C ASN A 108 -8.60 18.70 -2.09
N LYS A 109 -9.29 17.56 -2.19
CA LYS A 109 -10.57 17.52 -2.89
C LYS A 109 -11.65 18.11 -1.99
N PRO A 110 -12.45 19.09 -2.45
CA PRO A 110 -13.66 19.45 -1.73
C PRO A 110 -14.51 18.17 -1.60
N MET A 111 -15.06 17.92 -0.41
CA MET A 111 -16.01 16.82 -0.23
C MET A 111 -17.15 17.03 -1.21
N GLU A 112 -17.24 16.21 -2.25
CA GLU A 112 -18.44 16.13 -3.07
C GLU A 112 -19.55 15.59 -2.16
N MET A 113 -20.56 16.43 -1.92
CA MET A 113 -21.79 16.12 -1.18
C MET A 113 -22.75 15.33 -2.05
#